data_AF-A0A225UFA0-F1
#
_entry.id   AF-A0A225UFA0-F1
#
_cell.length_a   1.000
_cell.length_b   1.000
_cell.length_c   1.000
_cell.angle_alpha   90.00
_cell.angle_beta   90.00
_cell.angle_gamma   90.00
#
_symmetry.space_group_name_H-M   'P 1'
#
loop_
_entity.id
_entity.type
_entity.pdbx_description
1 polymer ?
#
loop_
_entity_poly.entity_id
_entity_poly.type
_entity_poly.pdbx_seq_one_letter_code
_entity_poly.pdbx_strand_id
1 'polypeptide(L)'
;MKIYAYVNRIVKSGSEAQTRAKPTPNLTSHSFRRGGAQHANGDATLSAQWIFDRGSWNMTSTNKAFAYVFNTTSEDQKVARVLSGWDASFKPQVPKLS
;
A
#
# COMPACT_ATOMS: atom_id res chain seq x y z
N MET A 1 -15.43 27.14 17.78
CA MET A 1 -14.83 26.01 18.52
C MET A 1 -13.54 26.49 19.17
N LYS A 2 -13.37 26.34 20.49
CA LYS A 2 -12.15 26.79 21.18
C LYS A 2 -11.03 25.77 20.96
N ILE A 3 -9.81 26.22 20.69
CA ILE A 3 -8.66 25.38 20.28
C ILE A 3 -8.41 24.21 21.24
N TYR A 4 -8.57 24.41 22.55
CA TYR A 4 -8.38 23.37 23.56
C TYR A 4 -9.37 22.21 23.43
N ALA A 5 -10.62 22.49 23.05
CA ALA A 5 -11.64 21.44 22.89
C ALA A 5 -11.35 20.57 21.66
N TYR A 6 -10.81 21.18 20.60
CA TYR A 6 -10.37 20.46 19.42
C TYR A 6 -9.16 19.57 19.73
N VAL A 7 -8.15 20.12 20.40
CA VAL A 7 -6.95 19.35 20.83
C VAL A 7 -7.36 18.16 21.70
N ASN A 8 -8.22 18.37 22.69
CA ASN A 8 -8.71 17.27 23.55
C ASN A 8 -9.44 16.19 22.75
N ARG A 9 -10.22 16.57 21.73
CA ARG A 9 -10.90 15.61 20.85
C ARG A 9 -9.90 14.78 20.05
N ILE A 10 -8.87 15.41 19.48
CA ILE A 10 -7.83 14.71 18.72
C ILE A 10 -7.06 13.75 19.62
N VAL A 11 -6.62 14.20 20.80
CA VAL A 11 -5.90 13.36 21.77
C VAL A 11 -6.74 12.15 22.20
N LYS A 12 -8.03 12.37 22.53
CA LYS A 12 -8.94 11.29 22.90
C LYS A 12 -9.10 10.27 21.75
N SER A 13 -9.34 10.76 20.53
CA SER A 13 -9.52 9.88 19.36
C SER A 13 -8.26 9.07 19.03
N GLY A 14 -7.07 9.67 19.16
CA GLY A 14 -5.80 8.99 18.94
C GLY A 14 -5.55 7.90 19.99
N SER A 15 -5.82 8.20 21.26
CA SER A 15 -5.71 7.24 22.35
C SER A 15 -6.64 6.04 22.15
N GLU A 16 -7.91 6.27 21.80
CA GLU A 16 -8.89 5.20 21.53
C GLU A 16 -8.48 4.35 20.31
N ALA A 17 -7.97 4.99 19.26
CA ALA A 17 -7.46 4.28 18.09
C ALA A 17 -6.26 3.39 18.46
N GLN A 18 -5.34 3.89 19.28
CA GLN A 18 -4.17 3.13 19.73
C GLN A 18 -4.57 1.90 20.56
N THR A 19 -5.55 2.03 21.46
CA THR A 19 -6.07 0.89 22.24
C THR A 19 -6.66 -0.21 21.35
N ARG A 20 -7.29 0.17 20.24
CA ARG A 20 -7.88 -0.78 19.27
C ARG A 20 -6.86 -1.40 18.32
N ALA A 21 -5.79 -0.68 17.97
CA ALA A 21 -4.93 -1.01 16.84
C ALA A 21 -4.15 -2.33 16.97
N LYS A 22 -4.04 -2.92 18.18
CA LYS A 22 -3.29 -4.16 18.51
C LYS A 22 -2.12 -4.41 17.52
N PRO A 23 -1.19 -3.46 17.39
CA PRO A 23 -0.19 -3.52 16.32
C PRO A 23 0.73 -4.71 16.54
N THR A 24 1.24 -5.27 15.45
CA THR A 24 2.33 -6.25 15.52
C THR A 24 3.46 -5.67 16.38
N PRO A 25 4.03 -6.42 17.34
CA PRO A 25 5.13 -5.91 18.14
C PRO A 25 6.34 -5.57 17.27
N ASN A 26 7.17 -4.62 17.73
CA ASN A 26 8.41 -4.17 17.07
C ASN A 26 8.23 -3.50 15.69
N LEU A 27 7.05 -2.93 15.40
CA LEU A 27 6.92 -2.04 14.25
C LEU A 27 7.76 -0.77 14.44
N THR A 28 8.44 -0.37 13.37
CA THR A 28 9.27 0.84 13.33
C THR A 28 8.70 1.83 12.32
N SER A 29 9.24 3.06 12.30
CA SER A 29 8.98 4.01 11.21
C SER A 29 9.21 3.39 9.82
N HIS A 30 10.22 2.53 9.71
CA HIS A 30 10.50 1.79 8.47
C HIS A 30 9.37 0.83 8.09
N SER A 31 8.77 0.14 9.07
CA SER A 31 7.62 -0.74 8.84
C SER A 31 6.41 0.04 8.32
N PHE A 32 6.16 1.25 8.84
CA PHE A 32 5.10 2.12 8.35
C PHE A 32 5.34 2.56 6.90
N ARG A 33 6.58 2.96 6.56
CA ARG A 33 6.96 3.30 5.17
C ARG A 33 6.74 2.13 4.22
N ARG A 34 7.10 0.90 4.64
CA ARG A 34 6.86 -0.32 3.86
C ARG A 34 5.38 -0.56 3.62
N GLY A 35 4.57 -0.54 4.68
CA GLY A 35 3.12 -0.76 4.58
C GLY A 35 2.42 0.29 3.73
N GLY A 36 2.80 1.57 3.86
CA GLY A 36 2.26 2.65 3.04
C GLY A 36 2.58 2.49 1.54
N ALA A 37 3.80 2.08 1.20
CA ALA A 37 4.17 1.82 -0.19
C ALA A 37 3.40 0.62 -0.76
N GLN A 38 3.24 -0.47 0.01
CA GLN A 38 2.44 -1.63 -0.41
C GLN A 38 0.96 -1.27 -0.61
N HIS A 39 0.40 -0.46 0.29
CA HIS A 39 -0.97 0.01 0.18
C HIS A 39 -1.19 0.87 -1.08
N ALA A 40 -0.29 1.82 -1.34
CA ALA A 40 -0.34 2.66 -2.54
C ALA A 40 -0.18 1.83 -3.83
N ASN A 41 0.66 0.79 -3.81
CA ASN A 41 0.83 -0.10 -4.96
C ASN A 41 -0.43 -0.93 -5.27
N GLY A 42 -1.26 -1.19 -4.27
CA GLY A 42 -2.56 -1.85 -4.45
C GLY A 42 -3.60 -0.99 -5.18
N ASP A 43 -3.37 0.32 -5.31
CA ASP A 43 -4.25 1.23 -6.04
C ASP A 43 -3.87 1.27 -7.52
N ALA A 44 -4.78 0.79 -8.38
CA ALA A 44 -4.57 0.75 -9.82
C ALA A 44 -4.48 2.14 -10.48
N THR A 45 -4.89 3.21 -9.80
CA THR A 45 -4.82 4.59 -10.30
C THR A 45 -3.45 5.24 -10.05
N LEU A 46 -2.62 4.65 -9.19
CA LEU A 46 -1.29 5.15 -8.87
C LEU A 46 -0.22 4.36 -9.62
N SER A 47 0.55 5.05 -10.47
CA SER A 47 1.71 4.42 -11.10
C SER A 47 2.82 4.20 -10.06
N ALA A 48 3.63 3.15 -10.25
CA ALA A 48 4.81 2.90 -9.44
C ALA A 48 5.79 4.10 -9.38
N GLN A 49 5.90 4.88 -10.47
CA GLN A 49 6.77 6.06 -10.52
C GLN A 49 6.42 7.10 -9.44
N TRP A 50 5.14 7.43 -9.30
CA TRP A 50 4.64 8.33 -8.25
C TRP A 50 4.98 7.82 -6.85
N ILE A 51 4.96 6.50 -6.63
CA ILE A 51 5.32 5.89 -5.34
C ILE A 51 6.83 6.04 -5.09
N PHE A 52 7.66 5.86 -6.11
CA PHE A 52 9.12 6.02 -6.01
C PHE A 52 9.53 7.47 -5.72
N ASP A 53 8.96 8.42 -6.45
CA ASP A 53 9.27 9.85 -6.30
C ASP A 53 8.87 10.35 -4.90
N ARG A 54 7.67 9.99 -4.44
CA ARG A 54 7.16 10.37 -3.10
C ARG A 54 7.83 9.58 -1.98
N GLY A 55 8.31 8.37 -2.27
CA GLY A 55 9.12 7.56 -1.37
C GLY A 55 10.57 8.02 -1.26
N SER A 56 10.99 8.95 -2.14
CA SER A 56 12.39 9.36 -2.34
C SER A 56 13.31 8.17 -2.57
N TRP A 57 12.84 7.20 -3.37
CA TRP A 57 13.62 6.01 -3.72
C TRP A 57 14.46 6.31 -4.94
N ASN A 58 15.78 6.42 -4.73
CA ASN A 58 16.70 6.61 -5.85
C ASN A 58 16.91 5.29 -6.61
N MET A 59 16.41 5.27 -7.86
CA MET A 59 16.41 4.11 -8.77
C MET A 59 17.81 3.66 -9.22
N THR A 60 18.87 4.42 -8.94
CA THR A 60 20.26 3.97 -9.20
C THR A 60 20.70 2.81 -8.31
N SER A 61 19.88 2.42 -7.32
CA SER A 61 20.07 1.24 -6.47
C SER A 61 18.90 0.27 -6.63
N THR A 62 18.84 -0.39 -7.79
CA THR A 62 17.76 -1.25 -8.33
C THR A 62 17.20 -2.30 -7.34
N ASN A 63 17.94 -2.69 -6.30
CA ASN A 63 17.53 -3.74 -5.36
C ASN A 63 16.36 -3.39 -4.42
N LYS A 64 16.12 -2.12 -4.07
CA LYS A 64 15.01 -1.79 -3.16
C LYS A 64 13.64 -1.74 -3.86
N ALA A 65 13.56 -1.20 -5.07
CA ALA A 65 12.28 -1.11 -5.79
C ALA A 65 11.63 -2.50 -6.01
N PHE A 66 12.44 -3.50 -6.38
CA PHE A 66 11.97 -4.88 -6.54
C PHE A 66 11.43 -5.51 -5.25
N ALA A 67 12.08 -5.29 -4.10
CA ALA A 67 11.68 -5.90 -2.84
C ALA A 67 10.39 -5.32 -2.23
N TYR A 68 10.01 -4.09 -2.58
CA TYR A 68 8.88 -3.38 -1.96
C TYR A 68 7.64 -3.26 -2.86
N VAL A 69 7.81 -3.22 -4.19
CA VAL A 69 6.72 -2.86 -5.15
C VAL A 69 6.38 -3.97 -6.13
N PHE A 70 7.32 -4.87 -6.46
CA PHE A 70 7.12 -5.89 -7.50
C PHE A 70 6.92 -7.31 -6.96
N ASN A 71 6.61 -7.47 -5.68
CA ASN A 71 6.39 -8.79 -5.08
C ASN A 71 4.98 -8.90 -4.49
N THR A 72 4.00 -8.45 -5.28
CA THR A 72 2.59 -8.44 -4.92
C THR A 72 1.80 -9.21 -5.97
N THR A 73 0.91 -10.08 -5.50
CA THR A 73 0.11 -10.98 -6.35
C THR A 73 -0.75 -10.22 -7.39
N SER A 74 -1.08 -8.95 -7.14
CA SER A 74 -1.84 -8.13 -8.08
C SER A 74 -1.04 -7.80 -9.34
N GLU A 75 0.23 -7.41 -9.18
CA GLU A 75 1.16 -7.10 -10.26
C GLU A 75 1.47 -8.36 -11.06
N ASP A 76 1.71 -9.50 -10.39
CA ASP A 76 1.90 -10.79 -11.05
C ASP A 76 0.70 -11.18 -11.91
N GLN A 77 -0.52 -10.95 -11.40
CA GLN A 77 -1.75 -11.21 -12.15
C GLN A 77 -1.90 -10.26 -13.36
N LYS A 78 -1.57 -8.97 -13.21
CA LYS A 78 -1.60 -8.00 -14.32
C LYS A 78 -0.61 -8.42 -15.41
N VAL A 79 0.62 -8.78 -15.02
CA VAL A 79 1.67 -9.23 -15.95
C VAL A 79 1.24 -10.53 -16.66
N ALA A 80 0.74 -11.52 -15.92
CA ALA A 80 0.27 -12.77 -16.50
C ALA A 80 -0.86 -12.57 -17.53
N ARG A 81 -1.79 -11.64 -17.27
CA ARG A 81 -2.86 -11.29 -18.22
C ARG A 81 -2.32 -10.70 -19.52
N VAL A 82 -1.44 -9.70 -19.42
CA VAL A 82 -0.82 -9.07 -20.59
C VAL A 82 -0.03 -10.09 -21.41
N LEU A 83 0.75 -10.94 -20.74
CA LEU A 83 1.49 -12.02 -21.40
C LEU A 83 0.57 -13.05 -22.06
N SER A 84 -0.66 -13.21 -21.56
CA SER A 84 -1.68 -14.09 -22.14
C SER A 84 -2.51 -13.41 -23.24
N GLY A 85 -2.23 -12.15 -23.59
CA GLY A 85 -2.97 -11.40 -24.62
C GLY A 85 -4.25 -10.70 -24.11
N TRP A 86 -4.44 -10.59 -22.80
CA TRP A 86 -5.60 -9.94 -22.19
C TRP A 86 -5.24 -8.55 -21.68
N ASP A 87 -6.25 -7.68 -21.56
CA ASP A 87 -6.08 -6.38 -20.91
C ASP A 87 -5.63 -6.56 -19.45
N ALA A 88 -4.68 -5.73 -18.99
CA ALA A 88 -4.13 -5.82 -17.63
C ALA A 88 -5.19 -5.67 -16.53
N SER A 89 -6.23 -4.89 -16.81
CA SER A 89 -7.37 -4.64 -15.91
C SER A 89 -8.49 -5.66 -16.07
N PHE A 90 -8.38 -6.58 -17.03
CA PHE A 90 -9.39 -7.60 -17.28
C PHE A 90 -9.62 -8.44 -16.04
N LYS A 91 -10.88 -8.50 -15.57
CA LYS A 91 -11.29 -9.35 -14.45
C LYS A 91 -11.95 -10.60 -15.02
N PRO A 92 -11.23 -11.73 -15.15
CA PRO A 92 -11.85 -12.96 -15.64
C PRO A 92 -12.97 -13.38 -14.69
N GLN A 93 -14.14 -13.67 -15.25
CA GLN A 93 -15.20 -14.33 -14.51
C GLN A 93 -14.76 -15.77 -14.28
N VAL A 94 -14.48 -16.11 -13.02
CA VAL A 94 -14.19 -17.49 -12.64
C VAL A 94 -15.50 -18.28 -12.81
N PRO A 95 -15.51 -19.38 -13.60
CA PRO A 95 -16.69 -20.21 -13.72
C PRO A 95 -17.11 -20.68 -12.32
N LYS A 96 -18.40 -20.52 -12.00
CA LYS A 96 -18.95 -21.16 -10.79
C LYS A 96 -19.00 -22.65 -11.08
N LEU A 97 -18.27 -23.43 -10.29
CA LEU A 97 -18.46 -24.88 -10.25
C LEU A 97 -19.86 -25.11 -9.67
N SER A 98 -20.73 -25.70 -10.49
CA SER A 98 -22.09 -26.12 -10.12
C SER A 98 -22.07 -27.23 -9.09
#